data_AF-A0A5E4HNQ8-F1
#
_entry.id   AF-A0A5E4HNQ8-F1
#
_cell.length_a   1.000
_cell.length_b   1.000
_cell.length_c   1.000
_cell.angle_alpha   90.00
_cell.angle_beta   90.00
_cell.angle_gamma   90.00
#
_symmetry.space_group_name_H-M   'P 1'
#
loop_
_entity.id
_entity.type
_entity.pdbx_description
1 polymer ?
#
loop_
_entity_poly.entity_id
_entity_poly.type
_entity_poly.pdbx_seq_one_letter_code
_entity_poly.pdbx_strand_id
1 'polypeptide(L)'
;MQSITLLILGCLIGSLIKLADDISDKNLGLNRLFAIPPGIIYGSLMGYLMIVDIDASLIFGGIILGCLVSGKINSTGHYFGLAAILAIVFLNSVRLSPLVFMIMAFAVLDEMGEKIHIPSLDIFFKYRLFLKIGVFLLFILDLTGFNGLLLLFAFDFAYILTGRLDSRLVHEI
;
A
#
# COMPACT_ATOMS: atom_id res chain seq x y z
N MET A 1 1.51 4.48 18.49
CA MET A 1 0.12 4.93 18.29
C MET A 1 -0.86 3.93 18.91
N GLN A 2 -2.12 4.29 19.21
CA GLN A 2 -3.14 3.30 19.57
C GLN A 2 -3.48 2.42 18.35
N SER A 3 -3.61 1.10 18.56
CA SER A 3 -3.85 0.11 17.49
C SER A 3 -5.16 0.34 16.72
N ILE A 4 -6.19 0.88 17.39
CA ILE A 4 -7.47 1.23 16.74
C ILE A 4 -7.27 2.33 15.69
N THR A 5 -6.46 3.35 16.01
CA THR A 5 -6.15 4.43 15.07
C THR A 5 -5.43 3.89 13.83
N LEU A 6 -4.50 2.94 14.02
CA LEU A 6 -3.80 2.28 12.90
C LEU A 6 -4.74 1.44 12.03
N LEU A 7 -5.69 0.72 12.63
CA LEU A 7 -6.71 -0.01 11.88
C LEU A 7 -7.53 0.95 10.99
N ILE A 8 -8.05 2.02 11.57
CA ILE A 8 -8.91 2.97 10.86
C ILE A 8 -8.14 3.66 9.74
N LEU A 9 -6.94 4.18 10.03
CA LEU A 9 -6.13 4.86 9.03
C LEU A 9 -5.59 3.90 7.98
N GLY A 10 -5.21 2.68 8.36
CA GLY A 10 -4.81 1.61 7.44
C GLY A 10 -5.92 1.29 6.46
N CYS A 11 -7.14 1.04 6.96
CA CYS A 11 -8.31 0.81 6.11
C CYS A 11 -8.57 1.99 5.16
N LEU A 12 -8.55 3.22 5.68
CA LEU A 12 -8.77 4.42 4.87
C LEU A 12 -7.73 4.55 3.76
N ILE A 13 -6.45 4.33 4.06
CA ILE A 13 -5.37 4.33 3.07
C ILE A 13 -5.63 3.26 1.99
N GLY A 14 -5.95 2.03 2.40
CA GLY A 14 -6.24 0.93 1.48
C GLY A 14 -7.39 1.23 0.52
N SER A 15 -8.50 1.76 1.03
CA SER A 15 -9.64 2.17 0.21
C SER A 15 -9.29 3.31 -0.75
N LEU A 16 -8.55 4.32 -0.29
CA LEU A 16 -8.18 5.46 -1.13
C LEU A 16 -7.19 5.10 -2.25
N ILE A 17 -6.25 4.19 -1.98
CA ILE A 17 -5.37 3.65 -3.04
C ILE A 17 -6.21 2.94 -4.09
N LYS A 18 -7.16 2.08 -3.67
CA LYS A 18 -8.02 1.37 -4.62
C LYS A 18 -8.90 2.32 -5.44
N LEU A 19 -9.46 3.35 -4.80
CA LEU A 19 -10.22 4.38 -5.48
C LEU A 19 -9.36 5.14 -6.51
N ALA A 20 -8.11 5.45 -6.17
CA ALA A 20 -7.17 6.09 -7.10
C ALA A 20 -6.83 5.17 -8.30
N ASP A 21 -6.65 3.87 -8.06
CA ASP A 21 -6.48 2.86 -9.12
C ASP A 21 -7.70 2.86 -10.05
N ASP A 22 -8.90 2.70 -9.50
CA ASP A 22 -10.12 2.52 -10.29
C ASP A 22 -10.51 3.77 -11.10
N ILE A 23 -10.18 4.97 -10.60
CA ILE A 23 -10.30 6.21 -11.39
C ILE A 23 -9.24 6.25 -12.51
N SER A 24 -8.00 5.85 -12.22
CA SER A 24 -6.89 5.91 -13.19
C SER A 24 -7.09 4.94 -14.35
N ASP A 25 -7.58 3.74 -14.04
CA ASP A 25 -7.87 2.66 -14.99
C ASP A 25 -9.18 2.88 -15.75
N LYS A 26 -9.93 3.95 -15.43
CA LYS A 26 -11.25 4.29 -15.97
C LYS A 26 -12.34 3.26 -15.64
N ASN A 27 -12.14 2.43 -14.62
CA ASN A 27 -13.17 1.48 -14.16
C ASN A 27 -14.45 2.20 -13.70
N LEU A 28 -14.32 3.45 -13.22
CA LEU A 28 -15.45 4.28 -12.75
C LEU A 28 -15.96 5.29 -13.81
N GLY A 29 -15.43 5.28 -15.03
CA GLY A 29 -15.84 6.24 -16.09
C GLY A 29 -15.45 7.70 -15.83
N LEU A 30 -14.69 7.98 -14.78
CA LEU A 30 -14.26 9.32 -14.39
C LEU A 30 -13.01 9.79 -15.16
N ASN A 31 -12.79 11.10 -15.20
CA ASN A 31 -11.53 11.66 -15.70
C ASN A 31 -10.37 11.24 -14.79
N ARG A 32 -9.26 10.77 -15.37
CA ARG A 32 -8.06 10.34 -14.65
C ARG A 32 -7.50 11.38 -13.67
N LEU A 33 -7.75 12.67 -13.91
CA LEU A 33 -7.36 13.75 -13.00
C LEU A 33 -8.06 13.66 -11.63
N PHE A 34 -9.23 13.03 -11.55
CA PHE A 34 -9.91 12.78 -10.28
C PHE A 34 -9.21 11.72 -9.41
N ALA A 35 -8.18 11.04 -9.91
CA ALA A 35 -7.32 10.19 -9.09
C ALA A 35 -6.34 11.00 -8.24
N ILE A 36 -6.15 12.29 -8.53
CA ILE A 36 -5.20 13.16 -7.81
C ILE A 36 -5.64 13.39 -6.35
N PRO A 37 -6.88 13.82 -6.03
CA PRO A 37 -7.32 14.00 -4.64
C PRO A 37 -7.15 12.75 -3.76
N PRO A 38 -7.65 11.55 -4.12
CA PRO A 38 -7.43 10.35 -3.29
C PRO A 38 -5.93 10.02 -3.20
N GLY A 39 -5.19 10.24 -4.29
CA GLY A 39 -3.72 10.18 -4.35
C GLY A 39 -3.03 10.96 -3.23
N ILE A 40 -3.27 12.26 -3.20
CA ILE A 40 -2.69 13.18 -2.21
C ILE A 40 -3.12 12.79 -0.79
N ILE A 41 -4.40 12.43 -0.58
CA ILE A 41 -4.93 12.10 0.75
C ILE A 41 -4.27 10.82 1.27
N TYR A 42 -4.26 9.72 0.51
CA TYR A 42 -3.64 8.47 0.98
C TYR A 42 -2.13 8.68 1.19
N GLY A 43 -1.47 9.41 0.30
CA GLY A 43 -0.03 9.68 0.40
C GLY A 43 0.31 10.50 1.65
N SER A 44 -0.52 11.50 1.96
CA SER A 44 -0.37 12.31 3.17
C SER A 44 -0.57 11.49 4.44
N LEU A 45 -1.57 10.60 4.45
CA LEU A 45 -1.85 9.70 5.57
C LEU A 45 -0.73 8.68 5.78
N MET A 46 -0.22 8.08 4.69
CA MET A 46 0.93 7.18 4.75
C MET A 46 2.16 7.90 5.31
N GLY A 47 2.52 9.07 4.75
CA GLY A 47 3.66 9.86 5.22
C GLY A 47 3.52 10.26 6.70
N TYR A 48 2.33 10.67 7.13
CA TYR A 48 2.05 10.96 8.54
C TYR A 48 2.28 9.72 9.42
N LEU A 49 1.73 8.55 9.04
CA LEU A 49 1.91 7.31 9.78
C LEU A 49 3.39 6.91 9.91
N MET A 50 4.19 7.12 8.85
CA MET A 50 5.63 6.86 8.86
C MET A 50 6.41 7.74 9.86
N ILE A 51 5.89 8.92 10.22
CA ILE A 51 6.51 9.79 11.23
C ILE A 51 6.19 9.31 12.64
N VAL A 52 4.93 8.95 12.88
CA VAL A 52 4.40 8.74 14.24
C VAL A 52 4.47 7.29 14.72
N ASP A 53 4.74 6.34 13.84
CA ASP A 53 4.85 4.91 14.17
C ASP A 53 5.99 4.23 13.39
N ILE A 54 6.89 3.58 14.13
CA ILE A 54 8.11 2.97 13.55
C ILE A 54 7.76 1.79 12.64
N ASP A 55 6.77 0.97 13.02
CA ASP A 55 6.38 -0.17 12.21
C ASP A 55 5.72 0.30 10.90
N ALA A 56 4.92 1.37 10.97
CA ALA A 56 4.36 1.99 9.76
C ALA A 56 5.46 2.53 8.82
N SER A 57 6.51 3.15 9.37
CA SER A 57 7.69 3.57 8.60
C SER A 57 8.33 2.39 7.85
N LEU A 58 8.51 1.25 8.53
CA LEU A 58 9.09 0.05 7.92
C LEU A 58 8.20 -0.54 6.83
N ILE A 59 6.91 -0.75 7.13
CA ILE A 59 5.95 -1.39 6.24
C ILE A 59 5.73 -0.54 4.99
N PHE A 60 5.36 0.73 5.16
CA PHE A 60 5.11 1.60 4.01
C PHE A 60 6.39 1.95 3.26
N GLY A 61 7.50 2.20 3.96
CA GLY A 61 8.79 2.42 3.29
C GLY A 61 9.16 1.25 2.39
N GLY A 62 9.03 0.01 2.88
CA GLY A 62 9.31 -1.19 2.09
C GLY A 62 8.37 -1.36 0.90
N ILE A 63 7.05 -1.22 1.12
CA ILE A 63 6.05 -1.34 0.04
C ILE A 63 6.26 -0.27 -1.03
N ILE A 64 6.48 0.99 -0.65
CA ILE A 64 6.69 2.10 -1.60
C ILE A 64 7.94 1.85 -2.44
N LEU A 65 9.06 1.46 -1.82
CA LEU A 65 10.27 1.12 -2.55
C LEU A 65 10.03 -0.08 -3.48
N GLY A 66 9.28 -1.09 -3.03
CA GLY A 66 8.96 -2.25 -3.84
C GLY A 66 8.11 -1.87 -5.06
N CYS A 67 7.12 -1.00 -4.89
CA CYS A 67 6.32 -0.44 -5.96
C CYS A 67 7.13 0.44 -6.92
N LEU A 68 8.12 1.18 -6.43
CA LEU A 68 9.03 1.98 -7.26
C LEU A 68 9.92 1.09 -8.13
N VAL A 69 10.58 0.10 -7.51
CA VAL A 69 11.49 -0.83 -8.20
C VAL A 69 10.74 -1.68 -9.22
N SER A 70 9.54 -2.14 -8.88
CA SER A 70 8.69 -2.90 -9.79
C SER A 70 8.02 -2.03 -10.87
N GLY A 71 8.03 -0.70 -10.74
CA GLY A 71 7.35 0.20 -11.66
C GLY A 71 5.82 0.16 -11.55
N LYS A 72 5.27 -0.21 -10.39
CA LYS A 72 3.80 -0.20 -10.14
C LYS A 72 3.24 1.23 -10.05
N ILE A 73 4.08 2.21 -9.70
CA ILE A 73 3.69 3.63 -9.66
C ILE A 73 3.69 4.19 -11.09
N ASN A 74 2.56 4.03 -11.78
CA ASN A 74 2.41 4.36 -13.21
C ASN A 74 1.21 5.28 -13.53
N SER A 75 0.50 5.80 -12.52
CA SER A 75 -0.66 6.67 -12.70
C SER A 75 -0.44 8.07 -12.11
N THR A 76 -1.15 9.06 -12.65
CA THR A 76 -1.12 10.44 -12.14
C THR A 76 -1.51 10.50 -10.67
N GLY A 77 -2.53 9.76 -10.24
CA GLY A 77 -2.92 9.69 -8.83
C GLY A 77 -1.77 9.21 -7.94
N HIS A 78 -1.07 8.14 -8.33
CA HIS A 78 0.04 7.61 -7.54
C HIS A 78 1.28 8.49 -7.55
N TYR A 79 1.57 9.21 -8.64
CA TYR A 79 2.66 10.19 -8.63
C TYR A 79 2.43 11.30 -7.62
N PHE A 80 1.20 11.83 -7.53
CA PHE A 80 0.85 12.83 -6.53
C PHE A 80 0.84 12.25 -5.11
N GLY A 81 0.40 11.00 -4.94
CA GLY A 81 0.50 10.31 -3.65
C GLY A 81 1.95 10.12 -3.18
N LEU A 82 2.84 9.70 -4.09
CA LEU A 82 4.27 9.61 -3.81
C LEU A 82 4.87 10.98 -3.47
N ALA A 83 4.52 12.02 -4.21
CA ALA A 83 4.97 13.38 -3.93
C ALA A 83 4.53 13.86 -2.54
N ALA A 84 3.30 13.54 -2.13
CA ALA A 84 2.80 13.87 -0.78
C ALA A 84 3.57 13.12 0.31
N ILE A 85 3.84 11.82 0.12
CA ILE A 85 4.67 11.02 1.05
C ILE A 85 6.05 11.66 1.18
N LEU A 86 6.71 11.91 0.04
CA LEU A 86 8.06 12.50 0.03
C LEU A 86 8.07 13.87 0.68
N ALA A 87 7.10 14.75 0.41
CA ALA A 87 7.02 16.06 1.04
C ALA A 87 6.99 15.93 2.57
N ILE A 88 6.16 15.03 3.11
CA ILE A 88 6.06 14.81 4.55
C ILE A 88 7.35 14.20 5.11
N VAL A 89 7.93 13.20 4.44
CA VAL A 89 9.17 12.52 4.83
C VAL A 89 10.40 13.43 4.71
N PHE A 90 10.43 14.41 3.80
CA PHE A 90 11.54 15.36 3.70
C PHE A 90 11.44 16.47 4.74
N LEU A 91 10.23 16.92 5.06
CA LEU A 91 10.00 17.95 6.07
C LEU A 91 10.16 17.44 7.50
N ASN A 92 10.17 16.11 7.71
CA ASN A 92 10.25 15.48 9.01
C ASN A 92 11.32 14.39 9.03
N SER A 93 12.07 14.23 10.10
CA SER A 93 13.09 13.17 10.16
C SER A 93 12.45 11.79 10.36
N VAL A 94 12.16 11.08 9.26
CA VAL A 94 11.69 9.70 9.29
C VAL A 94 12.87 8.75 9.50
N ARG A 95 12.74 7.86 10.48
CA ARG A 95 13.74 6.82 10.76
C ARG A 95 13.41 5.60 9.90
N LEU A 96 14.27 5.31 8.93
CA LEU A 96 14.22 4.07 8.15
C LEU A 96 15.28 3.11 8.67
N SER A 97 14.90 1.86 8.89
CA SER A 97 15.82 0.75 9.21
C SER A 97 16.23 0.05 7.91
N PRO A 98 17.42 -0.59 7.84
CA PRO A 98 17.76 -1.51 6.76
C PRO A 98 16.72 -2.62 6.52
N LEU A 99 15.89 -2.95 7.52
CA LEU A 99 14.77 -3.90 7.38
C LEU A 99 13.77 -3.51 6.27
N VAL A 100 13.69 -2.22 5.93
CA VAL A 100 12.91 -1.71 4.80
C VAL A 100 13.26 -2.43 3.50
N PHE A 101 14.53 -2.77 3.28
CA PHE A 101 14.96 -3.49 2.08
C PHE A 101 14.46 -4.95 2.03
N MET A 102 14.23 -5.59 3.18
CA MET A 102 13.63 -6.93 3.22
C MET A 102 12.16 -6.88 2.84
N ILE A 103 11.41 -5.92 3.41
CA ILE A 103 9.99 -5.70 3.06
C ILE A 103 9.86 -5.31 1.58
N MET A 104 10.75 -4.45 1.10
CA MET A 104 10.86 -4.12 -0.33
C MET A 104 11.06 -5.37 -1.18
N ALA A 105 11.98 -6.26 -0.82
CA ALA A 105 12.21 -7.49 -1.57
C ALA A 105 10.95 -8.35 -1.65
N PHE A 106 10.22 -8.53 -0.55
CA PHE A 106 8.95 -9.27 -0.56
C PHE A 106 7.89 -8.61 -1.44
N ALA A 107 7.75 -7.28 -1.36
CA ALA A 107 6.84 -6.53 -2.22
C ALA A 107 7.22 -6.67 -3.71
N VAL A 108 8.51 -6.61 -4.05
CA VAL A 108 8.99 -6.80 -5.44
C VAL A 108 8.67 -8.21 -5.93
N LEU A 109 8.83 -9.24 -5.09
CA LEU A 109 8.51 -10.62 -5.48
C LEU A 109 7.03 -10.77 -5.85
N ASP A 110 6.13 -10.19 -5.06
CA ASP A 110 4.69 -10.21 -5.38
C ASP A 110 4.40 -9.52 -6.72
N GLU A 111 4.98 -8.34 -6.93
CA GLU A 111 4.75 -7.53 -8.13
C GLU A 111 5.39 -8.11 -9.40
N MET A 112 6.60 -8.69 -9.30
CA MET A 112 7.25 -9.36 -10.43
C MET A 112 6.58 -10.69 -10.76
N GLY A 113 6.13 -11.43 -9.75
CA GLY A 113 5.40 -12.68 -9.95
C GLY A 113 4.08 -12.47 -10.70
N GLU A 114 3.35 -11.40 -10.37
CA GLU A 114 2.15 -11.00 -11.10
C GLU A 114 2.44 -10.71 -12.59
N LYS A 115 3.57 -10.06 -12.90
CA LYS A 115 3.96 -9.74 -14.29
C LYS A 115 4.39 -10.94 -15.12
N ILE A 116 5.08 -11.92 -14.50
CA ILE A 116 5.60 -13.11 -15.19
C ILE A 116 4.50 -14.17 -15.39
N HIS A 117 3.39 -14.05 -14.66
CA HIS A 117 2.21 -14.92 -14.75
C HIS A 117 2.56 -16.41 -14.61
N ILE A 118 2.87 -16.83 -13.38
CA ILE A 118 3.13 -18.23 -13.06
C ILE A 118 1.81 -18.87 -12.59
N PRO A 119 1.15 -19.71 -13.41
CA PRO A 119 -0.25 -20.11 -13.17
C PRO A 119 -0.49 -20.80 -11.83
N SER A 120 0.49 -21.59 -11.36
CA SER A 120 0.41 -22.29 -10.07
C SER A 120 0.47 -21.38 -8.85
N LEU A 121 0.91 -20.13 -9.02
CA LEU A 121 1.13 -19.16 -7.95
C LEU A 121 0.35 -17.84 -8.17
N ASP A 122 -0.54 -17.77 -9.16
CA ASP A 122 -1.32 -16.56 -9.42
C ASP A 122 -2.10 -16.07 -8.19
N ILE A 123 -2.63 -16.98 -7.38
CA ILE A 123 -3.32 -16.64 -6.12
C ILE A 123 -2.34 -15.99 -5.13
N PHE A 124 -1.08 -16.46 -5.08
CA PHE A 124 -0.07 -15.90 -4.19
C PHE A 124 0.25 -14.46 -4.56
N PHE A 125 0.48 -14.19 -5.85
CA PHE A 125 0.81 -12.85 -6.32
C PHE A 125 -0.39 -11.90 -6.25
N LYS A 126 -1.58 -12.35 -6.65
CA LYS A 126 -2.81 -11.56 -6.62
C LYS A 126 -3.16 -11.05 -5.21
N TYR A 127 -2.90 -11.86 -4.18
CA TYR A 127 -3.17 -11.49 -2.79
C TYR A 127 -1.93 -11.02 -2.02
N ARG A 128 -0.82 -10.72 -2.71
CA ARG A 128 0.44 -10.26 -2.11
C ARG A 128 0.89 -11.12 -0.92
N LEU A 129 0.84 -12.45 -1.11
CA LEU A 129 1.09 -13.39 -0.02
C LEU A 129 2.57 -13.40 0.39
N PHE A 130 3.53 -13.09 -0.50
CA PHE A 130 4.94 -13.04 -0.10
C PHE A 130 5.19 -11.90 0.88
N LEU A 131 4.61 -10.73 0.64
CA LEU A 131 4.68 -9.60 1.57
C LEU A 131 4.06 -9.95 2.92
N LYS A 132 2.88 -10.57 2.95
CA LYS A 132 2.20 -10.96 4.19
C LYS A 132 2.98 -11.99 4.99
N ILE A 133 3.43 -13.05 4.33
CA ILE A 133 4.22 -14.11 4.97
C ILE A 133 5.56 -13.54 5.45
N GLY A 134 6.21 -12.72 4.62
CA GLY A 134 7.47 -12.07 4.96
C GLY A 134 7.36 -11.18 6.20
N VAL A 135 6.36 -10.31 6.25
CA VAL A 135 6.12 -9.45 7.43
C VAL A 135 5.70 -10.28 8.65
N PHE A 136 4.93 -11.35 8.47
CA PHE A 136 4.58 -12.27 9.56
C PHE A 136 5.81 -13.00 10.14
N LEU A 137 6.75 -13.41 9.30
CA LEU A 137 8.03 -13.97 9.74
C LEU A 137 8.87 -12.93 10.50
N LEU A 138 8.94 -11.69 10.00
CA LEU A 138 9.65 -10.61 10.69
C LEU A 138 9.04 -10.34 12.08
N PHE A 139 7.71 -10.45 12.23
CA PHE A 139 7.04 -10.34 13.51
C PHE A 139 7.40 -11.50 14.47
N ILE A 140 7.40 -12.74 14.00
CA ILE A 140 7.79 -13.91 14.82
C ILE A 140 9.25 -13.78 15.30
N LEU A 141 10.11 -13.20 14.46
CA LEU A 141 11.52 -12.95 14.77
C LEU A 141 11.75 -11.69 15.63
N ASP A 142 10.70 -11.02 16.08
CA ASP A 142 10.74 -9.79 16.88
C ASP A 142 11.45 -8.61 16.17
N LEU A 143 11.43 -8.61 14.83
CA LEU A 143 12.02 -7.56 13.99
C LEU A 143 11.00 -6.47 13.57
N THR A 144 9.71 -6.77 13.68
CA THR A 144 8.60 -5.83 13.44
C THR A 144 7.55 -6.02 14.52
N GLY A 145 6.95 -4.94 15.01
CA GLY A 145 5.90 -5.02 16.02
C GLY A 145 4.54 -5.44 15.48
N PHE A 146 3.62 -5.74 16.40
CA PHE A 146 2.23 -6.12 16.07
C PHE A 146 1.49 -5.02 15.27
N ASN A 147 1.85 -3.75 15.48
CA ASN A 147 1.30 -2.62 14.75
C ASN A 147 1.57 -2.73 13.24
N GLY A 148 2.75 -3.22 12.84
CA GLY A 148 3.11 -3.43 11.44
C GLY A 148 2.22 -4.46 10.75
N LEU A 149 1.96 -5.59 11.42
CA LEU A 149 1.03 -6.60 10.92
C LEU A 149 -0.38 -6.04 10.79
N LEU A 150 -0.87 -5.44 11.86
CA LEU A 150 -2.22 -4.89 11.92
C LEU A 150 -2.43 -3.85 10.80
N LEU A 151 -1.44 -2.99 10.56
CA LEU A 151 -1.47 -2.00 9.49
C LEU A 151 -1.49 -2.66 8.10
N LEU A 152 -0.61 -3.64 7.86
CA LEU A 152 -0.54 -4.40 6.60
C LEU A 152 -1.88 -5.07 6.28
N PHE A 153 -2.44 -5.80 7.24
CA PHE A 153 -3.71 -6.51 7.04
C PHE A 153 -4.89 -5.54 6.90
N ALA A 154 -4.93 -4.45 7.66
CA ALA A 154 -6.00 -3.46 7.57
C ALA A 154 -6.05 -2.79 6.19
N PHE A 155 -4.90 -2.30 5.70
CA PHE A 155 -4.88 -1.63 4.39
C PHE A 155 -5.19 -2.61 3.27
N ASP A 156 -4.62 -3.82 3.31
CA ASP A 156 -4.82 -4.80 2.23
C ASP A 156 -6.25 -5.33 2.20
N PHE A 157 -6.84 -5.59 3.38
CA PHE A 157 -8.25 -5.96 3.48
C PHE A 157 -9.17 -4.88 2.89
N ALA A 158 -8.96 -3.61 3.26
CA ALA A 158 -9.76 -2.51 2.77
C ALA A 158 -9.58 -2.27 1.27
N TYR A 159 -8.37 -2.45 0.74
CA TYR A 159 -8.09 -2.39 -0.70
C TYR A 159 -8.92 -3.44 -1.47
N ILE A 160 -8.87 -4.70 -1.03
CA ILE A 160 -9.62 -5.80 -1.66
C ILE A 160 -11.13 -5.57 -1.53
N LEU A 161 -11.59 -5.14 -0.36
CA LEU A 161 -13.01 -4.90 -0.10
C LEU A 161 -13.56 -3.79 -1.01
N THR A 162 -12.83 -2.68 -1.12
CA THR A 162 -13.21 -1.53 -1.96
C THR A 162 -13.33 -1.96 -3.42
N GLY A 163 -12.37 -2.72 -3.94
CA GLY A 163 -12.43 -3.18 -5.34
C GLY A 163 -13.61 -4.11 -5.64
N ARG A 164 -14.07 -4.89 -4.65
CA ARG A 164 -15.27 -5.71 -4.77
C ARG A 164 -16.57 -4.89 -4.74
N LEU A 165 -16.58 -3.74 -4.07
CA LEU A 165 -17.73 -2.85 -4.04
C LEU A 165 -17.85 -2.08 -5.35
N ASP A 166 -16.74 -1.51 -5.83
CA ASP A 166 -16.72 -0.72 -7.06
C ASP A 166 -17.12 -1.57 -8.28
N SER A 167 -16.61 -2.80 -8.38
CA SER A 167 -17.01 -3.73 -9.45
C SER A 167 -18.50 -4.08 -9.43
N ARG A 168 -19.16 -4.12 -8.27
CA ARG A 168 -20.62 -4.32 -8.19
C ARG A 168 -21.39 -3.09 -8.66
N LEU A 169 -20.96 -1.90 -8.24
CA LEU A 169 -21.61 -0.64 -8.60
C LEU A 169 -21.55 -0.38 -10.11
N VAL A 170 -20.44 -0.72 -10.77
CA VAL A 170 -20.29 -0.58 -12.22
C VAL A 170 -21.18 -1.56 -13.00
N HIS A 171 -21.49 -2.74 -12.43
CA HIS A 171 -22.37 -3.72 -13.06
C HIS A 171 -23.88 -3.43 -12.88
N GLU A 172 -24.25 -2.54 -11.97
CA GLU A 172 -25.65 -2.15 -11.71
C GLU A 172 -26.10 -0.90 -12.48
N ILE A 173 -25.19 -0.21 -13.19
CA ILE A 173 -25.44 1.00 -14.01
C ILE A 173 -25.47 0.61 -15.50
#